data_AF-A0A955YSV9-F1
#
_entry.id   AF-A0A955YSV9-F1
#
_cell.length_a   1.000
_cell.length_b   1.000
_cell.length_c   1.000
_cell.angle_alpha   90.00
_cell.angle_beta   90.00
_cell.angle_gamma   90.00
#
_symmetry.space_group_name_H-M   'P 1'
#
loop_
_entity.id
_entity.type
_entity.pdbx_description
1 polymer ?
#
loop_
_entity_poly.entity_id
_entity_poly.type
_entity_poly.pdbx_seq_one_letter_code
_entity_poly.pdbx_strand_id
1 'polypeptide(L)'
;MAADLPPDPIVDLAGACVRFVERALGLTLDFTQDTLPVLDHYLAQLHEEKRRELQEVVAPAAGAYFGEVLRRTLGDGTWYTPDNEYNRWRLEFGRCFLHLNPIGVSVESIIQGDAAGWNAHIQVLDA
;
A
#
# COMPACT_ATOMS: atom_id res chain seq x y z
N MET A 1 -10.71 -18.00 13.06
CA MET A 1 -9.38 -18.08 12.43
C MET A 1 -8.62 -16.86 12.90
N ALA A 2 -7.47 -17.01 13.53
CA ALA A 2 -6.63 -15.86 13.85
C ALA A 2 -6.20 -15.26 12.51
N ALA A 3 -6.57 -14.01 12.25
CA ALA A 3 -5.93 -13.27 11.18
C ALA A 3 -4.45 -13.20 11.56
N ASP A 4 -3.58 -13.77 10.74
CA ASP A 4 -2.15 -13.68 10.99
C ASP A 4 -1.78 -12.20 11.10
N LEU A 5 -1.00 -11.86 12.11
CA LEU A 5 -0.60 -10.47 12.33
C LEU A 5 0.31 -10.08 11.16
N PRO A 6 0.14 -8.88 10.57
CA PRO A 6 1.01 -8.46 9.50
C PRO A 6 2.45 -8.30 10.03
N PRO A 7 3.49 -8.50 9.20
CA PRO A 7 4.87 -8.31 9.61
C PRO A 7 5.13 -6.90 10.18
N ASP A 8 6.04 -6.77 11.14
CA ASP A 8 6.38 -5.49 11.78
C ASP A 8 6.65 -4.34 10.79
N PRO A 9 7.40 -4.53 9.69
CA PRO A 9 7.62 -3.46 8.72
C PRO A 9 6.32 -2.92 8.10
N ILE A 10 5.32 -3.78 7.90
CA ILE A 10 4.01 -3.37 7.37
C ILE A 10 3.26 -2.54 8.41
N VAL A 11 3.29 -2.95 9.68
CA VAL A 11 2.67 -2.21 10.79
C VAL A 11 3.28 -0.80 10.89
N ASP A 12 4.61 -0.72 10.85
CA ASP A 12 5.33 0.54 10.99
C ASP A 12 5.07 1.49 9.81
N LEU A 13 5.15 0.98 8.57
CA LEU A 13 4.89 1.74 7.35
C LEU A 13 3.44 2.20 7.27
N ALA A 14 2.48 1.32 7.55
CA ALA A 14 1.07 1.69 7.53
C ALA A 14 0.75 2.72 8.62
N GLY A 15 1.31 2.58 9.82
CA GLY A 15 1.21 3.59 10.87
C GLY A 15 1.86 4.92 10.50
N ALA A 16 2.96 4.91 9.75
CA ALA A 16 3.57 6.11 9.22
C ALA A 16 2.65 6.84 8.22
N CYS A 17 1.96 6.09 7.35
CA CYS A 17 0.99 6.66 6.42
C CYS A 17 -0.12 7.43 7.15
N VAL A 18 -0.71 6.82 8.20
CA VAL A 18 -1.74 7.48 9.02
C VAL A 18 -1.21 8.81 9.56
N ARG A 19 0.01 8.83 10.11
CA ARG A 19 0.63 10.06 10.64
C ARG A 19 0.92 11.10 9.55
N PHE A 20 1.31 10.67 8.36
CA PHE A 20 1.57 11.59 7.24
C PHE A 20 0.29 12.28 6.78
N VAL A 21 -0.77 11.50 6.57
CA VAL A 21 -2.08 12.02 6.14
C VAL A 21 -2.70 12.90 7.21
N GLU A 22 -2.64 12.50 8.48
CA GLU A 22 -3.16 13.32 9.59
C GLU A 22 -2.43 14.67 9.69
N ARG A 23 -1.10 14.68 9.54
CA ARG A 23 -0.33 15.93 9.56
C ARG A 23 -0.58 16.82 8.35
N ALA A 24 -0.80 16.24 7.18
CA ALA A 24 -0.99 16.99 5.94
C ALA A 24 -2.42 17.52 5.79
N LEU A 25 -3.42 16.71 6.14
CA LEU A 25 -4.84 16.96 5.84
C LEU A 25 -5.72 17.14 7.09
N GLY A 26 -5.21 16.84 8.29
CA GLY A 26 -6.01 16.87 9.52
C GLY A 26 -7.07 15.77 9.62
N LEU A 27 -6.97 14.73 8.78
CA LEU A 27 -7.89 13.60 8.72
C LEU A 27 -7.18 12.31 9.15
N THR A 28 -7.85 11.47 9.93
CA THR A 28 -7.31 10.20 10.40
C THR A 28 -7.79 9.05 9.52
N LEU A 29 -6.84 8.29 8.98
CA LEU A 29 -7.10 7.06 8.26
C LEU A 29 -7.41 5.92 9.25
N ASP A 30 -8.43 5.12 8.95
CA ASP A 30 -9.01 4.15 9.92
C ASP A 30 -8.86 2.66 9.51
N PHE A 31 -8.11 2.39 8.46
CA PHE A 31 -7.93 1.07 7.84
C PHE A 31 -9.22 0.47 7.26
N THR A 32 -10.22 1.31 6.94
CA THR A 32 -11.40 0.90 6.19
C THR A 32 -11.35 1.45 4.77
N GLN A 33 -12.24 0.94 3.91
CA GLN A 33 -12.37 1.44 2.54
C GLN A 33 -12.89 2.88 2.49
N ASP A 34 -13.60 3.34 3.53
CA ASP A 34 -14.22 4.66 3.58
C ASP A 34 -13.19 5.80 3.62
N THR A 35 -11.98 5.53 4.12
CA THR A 35 -10.89 6.52 4.17
C THR A 35 -9.91 6.44 3.00
N LEU A 36 -10.10 5.51 2.04
CA LEU A 36 -9.28 5.43 0.83
C LEU A 36 -9.34 6.69 -0.06
N PRO A 37 -10.49 7.37 -0.25
CA PRO A 37 -10.52 8.62 -1.01
C PRO A 37 -9.64 9.72 -0.41
N VAL A 38 -9.43 9.72 0.91
CA VAL A 38 -8.55 10.68 1.59
C VAL A 38 -7.09 10.39 1.24
N LEU A 39 -6.70 9.11 1.25
CA LEU A 39 -5.36 8.69 0.85
C LEU A 39 -5.12 9.01 -0.63
N ASP A 40 -6.07 8.72 -1.52
CA ASP A 40 -5.95 9.02 -2.96
C ASP A 40 -5.73 10.52 -3.21
N HIS A 41 -6.52 11.37 -2.55
CA HIS A 41 -6.35 12.82 -2.61
C HIS A 41 -4.95 13.26 -2.14
N TYR A 42 -4.46 12.70 -1.03
CA TYR A 42 -3.12 12.99 -0.52
C TYR A 42 -2.02 12.63 -1.53
N LEU A 43 -2.12 11.46 -2.17
CA LEU A 43 -1.14 11.02 -3.18
C LEU A 43 -1.19 11.91 -4.43
N ALA A 44 -2.38 12.34 -4.86
CA ALA A 44 -2.54 13.28 -5.98
C ALA A 44 -1.89 14.64 -5.68
N GLN A 45 -2.00 15.17 -4.45
CA GLN A 45 -1.29 16.40 -4.07
C GLN A 45 0.24 16.25 -4.14
N LEU A 46 0.77 15.09 -3.74
CA LEU A 46 2.21 14.81 -3.86
C LEU A 46 2.69 14.75 -5.31
N HIS A 47 1.83 14.33 -6.24
CA HIS A 47 2.10 14.41 -7.67
C HIS A 47 2.25 15.87 -8.11
N GLU A 48 1.24 16.69 -7.81
CA GLU A 48 1.16 18.10 -8.22
C GLU A 48 2.33 18.93 -7.70
N GLU A 49 2.73 18.71 -6.46
CA GLU A 49 3.83 19.42 -5.80
C GLU A 49 5.22 18.95 -6.26
N LYS A 50 5.32 17.85 -7.02
CA LYS A 50 6.57 17.29 -7.57
C LYS A 50 7.66 17.04 -6.52
N ARG A 51 7.29 16.72 -5.27
CA ARG A 51 8.22 16.51 -4.15
C ARG A 51 8.81 15.10 -4.17
N ARG A 52 9.71 14.82 -5.13
CA ARG A 52 10.26 13.47 -5.37
C ARG A 52 10.82 12.79 -4.10
N GLU A 53 11.56 13.52 -3.28
CA GLU A 53 12.13 12.99 -2.02
C GLU A 53 11.04 12.51 -1.06
N LEU A 54 9.90 13.21 -1.02
CA LEU A 54 8.77 12.82 -0.19
C LEU A 54 8.02 11.64 -0.79
N GLN A 55 7.94 11.55 -2.12
CA GLN A 55 7.31 10.43 -2.82
C GLN A 55 8.00 9.10 -2.49
N GLU A 56 9.34 9.07 -2.41
CA GLU A 56 10.12 7.87 -2.05
C GLU A 56 9.84 7.37 -0.62
N VAL A 57 9.45 8.28 0.29
CA VAL A 57 9.10 7.95 1.68
C VAL A 57 7.61 7.60 1.82
N VAL A 58 6.74 8.32 1.10
CA VAL A 58 5.29 8.13 1.20
C VAL A 58 4.84 6.87 0.47
N ALA A 59 5.41 6.54 -0.68
CA ALA A 59 5.01 5.37 -1.47
C ALA A 59 4.99 4.06 -0.66
N PRO A 60 6.05 3.64 0.05
CA PRO A 60 6.03 2.42 0.85
C PRO A 60 5.04 2.50 2.02
N ALA A 61 4.88 3.67 2.64
CA ALA A 61 3.93 3.87 3.73
C ALA A 61 2.47 3.73 3.25
N ALA A 62 2.11 4.43 2.18
CA ALA A 62 0.80 4.37 1.55
C ALA A 62 0.48 2.96 1.05
N GLY A 63 1.46 2.28 0.47
CA GLY A 63 1.29 0.91 -0.02
C GLY A 63 1.02 -0.09 1.09
N ALA A 64 1.78 -0.02 2.19
CA ALA A 64 1.54 -0.84 3.36
C ALA A 64 0.13 -0.60 3.95
N TYR A 65 -0.29 0.66 4.05
CA TYR A 65 -1.63 1.00 4.50
C TYR A 65 -2.71 0.44 3.57
N PHE A 66 -2.60 0.68 2.26
CA PHE A 66 -3.56 0.19 1.28
C PHE A 66 -3.64 -1.34 1.28
N GLY A 67 -2.49 -2.03 1.33
CA GLY A 67 -2.45 -3.48 1.43
C GLY A 67 -3.11 -4.00 2.72
N GLU A 68 -2.98 -3.29 3.85
CA GLU A 68 -3.71 -3.64 5.08
C GLU A 68 -5.23 -3.44 4.96
N VAL A 69 -5.68 -2.39 4.27
CA VAL A 69 -7.12 -2.22 3.96
C VAL A 69 -7.62 -3.41 3.16
N LEU A 70 -6.89 -3.82 2.11
CA LEU A 70 -7.25 -5.00 1.29
C LEU A 70 -7.25 -6.29 2.11
N ARG A 71 -6.19 -6.53 2.88
CA ARG A 71 -6.04 -7.74 3.72
C ARG A 71 -7.19 -7.87 4.71
N ARG A 72 -7.58 -6.78 5.37
CA ARG A 72 -8.70 -6.73 6.33
C ARG A 72 -10.06 -6.90 5.66
N THR A 73 -10.23 -6.35 4.46
CA THR A 73 -11.50 -6.41 3.71
C THR A 73 -11.75 -7.81 3.14
N LEU A 74 -10.72 -8.45 2.59
CA LEU A 74 -10.85 -9.73 1.88
C LEU A 74 -10.60 -10.95 2.80
N GLY A 75 -9.85 -10.78 3.89
CA GLY A 75 -9.78 -11.73 5.00
C GLY A 75 -8.85 -12.94 4.84
N ASP A 76 -8.17 -13.09 3.70
CA ASP A 76 -7.20 -14.19 3.43
C ASP A 76 -5.87 -13.72 2.82
N GLY A 77 -5.59 -12.42 2.89
CA GLY A 77 -4.33 -11.86 2.38
C GLY A 77 -3.13 -12.17 3.29
N THR A 78 -2.02 -12.59 2.70
CA THR A 78 -0.74 -12.83 3.36
C THR A 78 0.32 -11.93 2.74
N TRP A 79 1.06 -11.21 3.59
CA TRP A 79 2.19 -10.41 3.13
C TRP A 79 3.41 -11.30 2.87
N TYR A 80 3.95 -11.20 1.67
CA TYR A 80 5.27 -11.72 1.32
C TYR A 80 6.21 -10.54 1.14
N THR A 81 7.16 -10.40 2.07
CA THR A 81 8.10 -9.28 2.15
C THR A 81 9.55 -9.81 2.05
N PRO A 82 9.99 -10.23 0.86
CA PRO A 82 11.33 -10.77 0.67
C PRO A 82 12.32 -9.61 0.73
N ASP A 83 13.37 -9.77 1.53
CA ASP A 83 14.46 -8.80 1.60
C ASP A 83 13.95 -7.36 1.88
N ASN A 84 14.78 -6.35 1.63
CA ASN A 84 14.39 -4.94 1.76
C ASN A 84 14.08 -4.28 0.40
N GLU A 85 13.58 -5.06 -0.57
CA GLU A 85 13.28 -4.59 -1.93
C GLU A 85 11.76 -4.44 -2.13
N TYR A 86 11.22 -3.23 -1.98
CA TYR A 86 9.76 -2.99 -1.97
C TYR A 86 9.03 -3.38 -3.26
N ASN A 87 9.69 -3.36 -4.41
CA ASN A 87 9.14 -3.82 -5.69
C ASN A 87 8.84 -5.34 -5.72
N ARG A 88 9.44 -6.12 -4.81
CA ARG A 88 9.23 -7.57 -4.67
C ARG A 88 8.25 -7.93 -3.56
N TRP A 89 7.84 -6.94 -2.76
CA TRP A 89 6.83 -7.15 -1.74
C TRP A 89 5.46 -7.32 -2.38
N ARG A 90 4.66 -8.22 -1.83
CA ARG A 90 3.33 -8.51 -2.37
C ARG A 90 2.35 -8.94 -1.29
N LEU A 91 1.09 -8.69 -1.57
CA LEU A 91 -0.02 -9.26 -0.84
C LEU A 91 -0.59 -10.40 -1.67
N GLU A 92 -0.56 -11.62 -1.12
CA GLU A 92 -1.01 -12.85 -1.77
C GLU A 92 -2.35 -13.30 -1.17
N PHE A 93 -3.27 -13.76 -2.01
CA PHE A 93 -4.58 -14.26 -1.60
C PHE A 93 -4.71 -15.73 -2.00
N GLY A 94 -4.62 -16.61 -0.99
CA GLY A 94 -4.58 -18.06 -1.21
C GLY A 94 -5.88 -18.67 -1.74
N ARG A 95 -7.04 -18.01 -1.56
CA ARG A 95 -8.33 -18.57 -2.03
C ARG A 95 -8.59 -18.34 -3.51
N CYS A 96 -8.13 -17.21 -4.03
CA CYS A 96 -8.32 -16.84 -5.43
C CYS A 96 -7.03 -16.95 -6.26
N PHE A 97 -5.91 -17.36 -5.64
CA PHE A 97 -4.60 -17.42 -6.28
C PHE A 97 -4.25 -16.09 -6.94
N LEU A 98 -4.49 -14.98 -6.26
CA LEU A 98 -4.16 -13.65 -6.75
C LEU A 98 -3.05 -13.04 -5.92
N HIS A 99 -2.22 -12.21 -6.54
CA HIS A 99 -1.31 -11.32 -5.83
C HIS A 99 -1.22 -9.96 -6.53
N LEU A 100 -0.75 -8.98 -5.78
CA LEU A 100 -0.36 -7.66 -6.28
C LEU A 100 0.72 -7.07 -5.39
N ASN A 101 1.40 -6.02 -5.85
CA ASN A 101 2.25 -5.18 -5.02
C ASN A 101 1.51 -3.90 -4.61
N PRO A 102 1.02 -3.78 -3.36
CA PRO A 102 0.33 -2.57 -2.90
C PRO A 102 1.21 -1.31 -2.88
N ILE A 103 2.53 -1.47 -2.71
CA ILE A 103 3.49 -0.34 -2.82
C ILE A 103 3.58 0.10 -4.27
N GLY A 104 3.59 -0.83 -5.22
CA GLY A 104 3.49 -0.55 -6.64
C GLY A 104 2.27 0.30 -6.99
N VAL A 105 1.09 -0.07 -6.47
CA VAL A 105 -0.14 0.72 -6.66
C VAL A 105 0.04 2.14 -6.14
N SER A 106 0.66 2.31 -4.97
CA SER A 106 0.90 3.64 -4.41
C SER A 106 1.90 4.46 -5.22
N VAL A 107 2.92 3.82 -5.80
CA VAL A 107 3.84 4.48 -6.73
C VAL A 107 3.08 4.95 -7.96
N GLU A 108 2.25 4.11 -8.57
CA GLU A 108 1.43 4.45 -9.74
C GLU A 108 0.44 5.58 -9.45
N SER A 109 -0.20 5.57 -8.27
CA SER A 109 -1.05 6.67 -7.80
C SER A 109 -0.28 7.98 -7.62
N ILE A 110 0.97 7.95 -7.14
CA ILE A 110 1.78 9.16 -6.97
C ILE A 110 2.27 9.69 -8.32
N ILE A 111 2.69 8.82 -9.25
CA ILE A 111 3.22 9.27 -10.55
C ILE A 111 2.12 9.51 -11.58
N GLN A 112 0.87 9.10 -11.27
CA GLN A 112 -0.30 9.18 -12.15
C GLN A 112 -0.05 8.48 -13.49
N GLY A 113 0.49 7.27 -13.42
CA GLY A 113 0.84 6.45 -14.58
C GLY A 113 1.52 5.14 -14.19
N ASP A 114 1.86 4.33 -15.19
CA ASP A 114 2.40 2.98 -14.98
C ASP A 114 3.84 3.00 -14.44
N ALA A 115 4.11 2.14 -13.46
CA ALA A 115 5.43 1.99 -12.84
C ALA A 115 6.03 0.61 -13.18
N ALA A 116 6.79 0.54 -14.27
CA ALA A 116 7.41 -0.70 -14.73
C ALA A 116 8.25 -1.38 -13.63
N GLY A 117 8.11 -2.71 -13.50
CA GLY A 117 8.84 -3.52 -12.53
C GLY A 117 8.23 -3.57 -11.12
N TRP A 118 7.15 -2.83 -10.86
CA TRP A 118 6.49 -2.85 -9.55
C TRP A 118 5.45 -3.94 -9.38
N ASN A 119 4.91 -4.49 -10.46
CA ASN A 119 3.83 -5.51 -10.40
C ASN A 119 2.60 -5.02 -9.61
N ALA A 120 2.19 -3.77 -9.84
CA ALA A 120 1.08 -3.12 -9.15
C ALA A 120 -0.29 -3.74 -9.49
N HIS A 121 -0.44 -4.24 -10.72
CA HIS A 121 -1.67 -4.88 -11.17
C HIS A 121 -1.87 -6.25 -10.53
N ILE A 122 -3.14 -6.66 -10.45
CA ILE A 122 -3.53 -7.99 -9.98
C ILE A 122 -3.01 -9.05 -10.97
N GLN A 123 -2.27 -10.02 -10.45
CA GLN A 123 -1.70 -11.15 -11.17
C GLN A 123 -2.12 -12.46 -10.51
N VAL A 124 -2.02 -13.56 -11.26
CA VAL A 124 -2.29 -14.91 -10.75
C VAL A 124 -1.02 -15.44 -10.08
N LEU A 125 -1.18 -16.06 -8.91
CA LEU A 125 -0.11 -16.78 -8.24
C LEU A 125 0.26 -18.00 -9.09
N ASP A 126 1.46 -18.02 -9.66
CA ASP A 126 1.95 -19.20 -10.36
C ASP A 126 2.00 -20.39 -9.37
N ALA A 127 1.36 -21.50 -9.76
CA ALA A 127 1.17 -22.70 -8.95
C ALA A 127 2.43 -23.58 -8.85
#